data_AF-A0A4Y7SJ37-F1
#
_entry.id   AF-A0A4Y7SJ37-F1
#
_cell.length_a   1.000
_cell.length_b   1.000
_cell.length_c   1.000
_cell.angle_alpha   90.00
_cell.angle_beta   90.00
_cell.angle_gamma   90.00
#
_symmetry.space_group_name_H-M   'P 1'
#
loop_
_entity.id
_entity.type
_entity.pdbx_description
1 polymer ?
#
loop_
_entity_poly.entity_id
_entity_poly.type
_entity_poly.pdbx_seq_one_letter_code
_entity_poly.pdbx_strand_id
1 'polypeptide(L)'
;MSDNQPFPAVHDPMVALDPEVRDFNSSYIDVPCEIWMEIAELSDGIDVLSLSSTCKTIHSFLSSRAFWIRFLQSVCREYGVFPPTFSVTTMSTFQIKNAALRPSRWGGERFPSTTTRWPYDRSPWGAPLTEGIQCSQIVGLVPGGRFLVTRSCDIVTISLWDLGVLGSTDPSLPRMMTACRTGDSAVRDHCQATMCAASDQILRVLVVLCTGDAEYLAKVLHIEPSGENPTFVDVASLRITNQESGIRPPLIRRNHVILSSNQSVLLWDYSIGRVAGWAVPEASEEPACSAKWQARHVSSA
;
A
#
# COMPACT_ATOMS: atom_id res chain seq x y z
N MET A 1 50.66 41.07 -54.71
CA MET A 1 50.14 42.12 -55.60
C MET A 1 49.50 41.43 -56.79
N SER A 2 48.18 41.24 -56.72
CA SER A 2 47.30 40.97 -57.86
C SER A 2 45.90 41.43 -57.43
N ASP A 3 45.35 42.33 -58.24
CA ASP A 3 44.14 43.11 -58.04
C ASP A 3 42.82 42.34 -58.30
N ASN A 4 41.77 42.82 -57.62
CA ASN A 4 40.38 43.06 -58.06
C ASN A 4 39.71 42.11 -59.08
N GLN A 5 38.52 41.59 -58.76
CA GLN A 5 37.23 42.33 -58.87
C GLN A 5 36.04 41.50 -58.33
N PRO A 6 34.95 42.17 -57.90
CA PRO A 6 33.73 41.53 -57.38
C PRO A 6 32.69 41.23 -58.47
N PHE A 7 31.96 40.13 -58.31
CA PHE A 7 30.87 39.73 -59.19
C PHE A 7 29.63 40.62 -59.02
N PRO A 8 28.85 40.87 -60.09
CA PRO A 8 27.67 41.72 -60.06
C PRO A 8 26.48 41.02 -59.41
N ALA A 9 25.66 41.82 -58.72
CA ALA A 9 24.39 41.41 -58.14
C ALA A 9 23.39 41.03 -59.24
N VAL A 10 22.95 39.78 -59.23
CA VAL A 10 21.81 39.31 -60.03
C VAL A 10 20.54 39.66 -59.26
N HIS A 11 19.81 40.66 -59.78
CA HIS A 11 18.44 40.91 -59.41
C HIS A 11 17.57 39.79 -59.97
N ASP A 12 16.90 39.06 -59.08
CA ASP A 12 15.87 38.08 -59.44
C ASP A 12 14.49 38.69 -59.11
N PRO A 13 13.66 39.05 -60.09
CA PRO A 13 12.33 39.59 -59.87
C PRO A 13 11.31 38.50 -60.19
N MET A 14 11.02 37.59 -59.26
CA MET A 14 9.91 36.68 -59.45
C MET A 14 9.16 36.34 -58.15
N VAL A 15 7.96 36.91 -58.12
CA VAL A 15 6.72 36.32 -57.60
C VAL A 15 6.59 36.29 -56.08
N ALA A 16 6.01 37.39 -55.57
CA ALA A 16 5.17 37.38 -54.39
C ALA A 16 3.97 36.43 -54.65
N LEU A 17 4.10 35.19 -54.19
CA LEU A 17 2.97 34.34 -53.84
C LEU A 17 2.64 34.63 -52.38
N ASP A 18 1.39 35.02 -52.12
CA ASP A 18 0.86 35.29 -50.79
C ASP A 18 1.22 34.18 -49.78
N PRO A 19 1.84 34.51 -48.64
CA PRO A 19 2.07 33.56 -47.55
C PRO A 19 0.84 33.38 -46.64
N GLU A 20 -0.38 33.74 -47.08
CA GLU A 20 -1.60 33.67 -46.26
C GLU A 20 -2.29 32.30 -46.22
N VAL A 21 -1.58 31.20 -46.51
CA VAL A 21 -2.11 29.85 -46.30
C VAL A 21 -1.04 28.95 -45.69
N ARG A 22 -0.58 29.26 -44.47
CA ARG A 22 0.22 28.29 -43.70
C ARG A 22 0.18 28.41 -42.18
N ASP A 23 -0.92 28.89 -41.60
CA ASP A 23 -1.15 28.82 -40.15
C ASP A 23 -2.44 28.07 -39.78
N PHE A 24 -2.80 27.05 -40.58
CA PHE A 24 -3.70 25.96 -40.14
C PHE A 24 -2.90 24.73 -39.69
N ASN A 25 -1.69 24.92 -39.15
CA ASN A 25 -1.13 23.98 -38.18
C ASN A 25 -1.93 24.12 -36.89
N SER A 26 -3.17 23.67 -36.99
CA SER A 26 -4.07 23.33 -35.92
C SER A 26 -3.24 22.67 -34.82
N SER A 27 -3.17 23.35 -33.68
CA SER A 27 -2.57 22.92 -32.43
C SER A 27 -3.36 21.74 -31.88
N TYR A 28 -3.36 20.63 -32.61
CA TYR A 28 -4.37 19.57 -32.54
C TYR A 28 -4.33 18.77 -31.23
N ILE A 29 -3.50 19.16 -30.27
CA ILE A 29 -3.48 18.57 -28.94
C ILE A 29 -3.18 19.65 -27.88
N ASP A 30 -4.00 20.70 -27.82
CA ASP A 30 -4.12 21.50 -26.58
C ASP A 30 -5.08 20.79 -25.60
N VAL A 31 -4.84 19.50 -25.37
CA VAL A 31 -5.48 18.76 -24.29
C VAL A 31 -4.73 19.12 -23.00
N PRO A 32 -5.41 19.67 -21.98
CA PRO A 32 -4.77 20.03 -20.72
C PRO A 32 -4.04 18.84 -20.09
N CYS A 33 -2.91 19.10 -19.42
CA CYS A 33 -2.09 18.09 -18.75
C CYS A 33 -2.90 17.21 -17.78
N GLU A 34 -3.94 17.77 -17.18
CA GLU A 34 -4.86 17.08 -16.26
C GLU A 34 -5.60 15.94 -16.97
N ILE A 35 -6.06 16.15 -18.20
CA ILE A 35 -6.77 15.13 -18.98
C ILE A 35 -5.83 13.99 -19.35
N TRP A 36 -4.57 14.29 -19.71
CA TRP A 36 -3.57 13.26 -19.95
C TRP A 36 -3.24 12.46 -18.70
N MET A 37 -3.27 13.09 -17.53
CA MET A 37 -3.09 12.41 -16.25
C MET A 37 -4.25 11.44 -15.98
N GLU A 38 -5.50 11.87 -16.16
CA GLU A 38 -6.68 11.00 -16.02
C GLU A 38 -6.64 9.80 -16.99
N ILE A 39 -6.28 10.03 -18.26
CA ILE A 39 -6.12 8.95 -19.24
C ILE A 39 -5.06 7.95 -18.78
N ALA A 40 -3.93 8.43 -18.29
CA ALA A 40 -2.86 7.57 -17.82
C ALA A 40 -3.24 6.81 -16.53
N GLU A 41 -4.00 7.40 -15.61
CA GLU A 41 -4.52 6.72 -14.41
C GLU A 41 -5.53 5.61 -14.71
N LEU A 42 -6.22 5.69 -15.83
CA LEU A 42 -7.10 4.63 -16.34
C LEU A 42 -6.36 3.57 -17.16
N SER A 43 -5.08 3.81 -17.48
CA SER A 43 -4.25 2.95 -18.31
C SER A 43 -3.30 2.12 -17.44
N ASP A 44 -2.88 0.95 -17.91
CA ASP A 44 -1.80 0.25 -17.23
C ASP A 44 -0.44 0.91 -17.51
N GLY A 45 0.59 0.54 -16.75
CA GLY A 45 1.92 1.10 -16.92
C GLY A 45 2.53 0.87 -18.31
N ILE A 46 2.19 -0.22 -18.99
CA ILE A 46 2.70 -0.54 -20.33
C ILE A 46 2.00 0.31 -21.39
N ASP A 47 0.71 0.55 -21.24
CA ASP A 47 -0.08 1.46 -22.07
C ASP A 47 0.43 2.89 -21.94
N VAL A 48 0.77 3.34 -20.73
CA VAL A 48 1.39 4.66 -20.51
C VAL A 48 2.74 4.77 -21.24
N LEU A 49 3.55 3.71 -21.26
CA LEU A 49 4.79 3.68 -22.04
C LEU A 49 4.51 3.75 -23.55
N SER A 50 3.52 2.99 -24.02
CA SER A 50 3.11 2.96 -25.42
C SER A 50 2.61 4.34 -25.86
N LEU A 51 1.78 5.00 -25.03
CA LEU A 51 1.30 6.36 -25.23
C LEU A 51 2.45 7.36 -25.33
N SER A 52 3.49 7.21 -24.48
CA SER A 52 4.69 8.06 -24.53
C SER A 52 5.48 7.96 -25.85
N SER A 53 5.28 6.90 -26.63
CA SER A 53 5.95 6.72 -27.93
C SER A 53 5.21 7.37 -29.11
N THR A 54 4.00 7.89 -28.91
CA THR A 54 3.13 8.36 -30.00
C THR A 54 3.48 9.74 -30.53
N CYS A 55 3.78 10.72 -29.67
CA CYS A 55 4.14 12.07 -30.08
C CYS A 55 5.08 12.77 -29.09
N LYS A 56 5.82 13.79 -29.57
CA LYS A 56 6.83 14.50 -28.77
C LYS A 56 6.25 15.24 -27.56
N THR A 57 5.05 15.83 -27.71
CA THR A 57 4.38 16.58 -26.64
C THR A 57 3.99 15.65 -25.49
N ILE A 58 3.32 14.54 -25.81
CA ILE A 58 2.94 13.50 -24.85
C ILE A 58 4.19 12.88 -24.24
N HIS A 59 5.21 12.54 -25.05
CA HIS A 59 6.48 12.04 -24.56
C HIS A 59 7.12 12.98 -23.54
N SER A 60 7.16 14.29 -23.82
CA SER A 60 7.71 15.30 -22.92
C SER A 60 6.94 15.36 -21.59
N PHE A 61 5.61 15.36 -21.63
CA PHE A 61 4.75 15.33 -20.45
C PHE A 61 4.95 14.05 -19.61
N LEU A 62 4.84 12.89 -20.26
CA LEU A 62 4.99 11.57 -19.63
C LEU A 62 6.44 11.25 -19.23
N SER A 63 7.44 12.03 -19.66
CA SER A 63 8.82 11.93 -19.18
C SER A 63 9.06 12.78 -17.93
N SER A 64 8.13 13.65 -17.57
CA SER A 64 8.30 14.54 -16.42
C SER A 64 8.29 13.75 -15.11
N ARG A 65 9.14 14.16 -14.16
CA ARG A 65 9.19 13.56 -12.82
C ARG A 65 7.86 13.73 -12.07
N ALA A 66 7.23 14.90 -12.20
CA ALA A 66 5.97 15.22 -11.53
C ALA A 66 4.85 14.26 -11.95
N PHE A 67 4.76 13.93 -13.25
CA PHE A 67 3.85 12.92 -13.77
C PHE A 67 4.07 11.57 -13.08
N TRP A 68 5.31 11.05 -13.08
CA TRP A 68 5.60 9.73 -12.50
C TRP A 68 5.38 9.67 -10.99
N ILE A 69 5.56 10.77 -10.25
CA ILE A 69 5.21 10.82 -8.82
C ILE A 69 3.71 10.64 -8.63
N ARG A 70 2.89 11.39 -9.38
CA ARG A 70 1.42 11.28 -9.31
C ARG A 70 0.93 9.91 -9.76
N PHE A 71 1.48 9.42 -10.86
CA PHE A 71 1.15 8.09 -11.38
C PHE A 71 1.52 6.99 -10.36
N LEU A 72 2.72 7.05 -9.75
CA LEU A 72 3.11 6.12 -8.68
C LEU A 72 2.14 6.18 -7.48
N GLN A 73 1.70 7.37 -7.07
CA GLN A 73 0.72 7.52 -6.00
C GLN A 73 -0.62 6.87 -6.35
N SER A 74 -1.09 7.04 -7.60
CA SER A 74 -2.33 6.40 -8.04
C SER A 74 -2.22 4.88 -8.08
N VAL A 75 -1.11 4.36 -8.61
CA VAL A 75 -0.77 2.93 -8.57
C VAL A 75 -0.72 2.42 -7.11
N CYS A 76 -0.15 3.19 -6.18
CA CYS A 76 -0.14 2.79 -4.77
C CYS A 76 -1.56 2.65 -4.20
N ARG A 77 -2.46 3.59 -4.51
CA ARG A 77 -3.87 3.54 -4.09
C ARG A 77 -4.61 2.36 -4.69
N GLU A 78 -4.41 2.09 -5.98
CA GLU A 78 -5.05 1.00 -6.71
C GLU A 78 -4.66 -0.37 -6.13
N TYR A 79 -3.36 -0.60 -5.94
CA TYR A 79 -2.84 -1.88 -5.47
C TYR A 79 -2.72 -1.99 -3.93
N GLY A 80 -3.15 -0.96 -3.19
CA GLY A 80 -3.06 -0.92 -1.73
C GLY A 80 -1.63 -0.93 -1.19
N VAL A 81 -0.67 -0.45 -1.99
CA VAL A 81 0.73 -0.28 -1.57
C VAL A 81 0.82 0.93 -0.65
N PHE A 82 1.52 0.80 0.46
CA PHE A 82 1.65 1.89 1.43
C PHE A 82 2.60 2.96 0.88
N PRO A 83 2.12 4.18 0.54
CA PRO A 83 2.93 5.18 -0.17
C PRO A 83 4.28 5.54 0.48
N PRO A 84 4.42 5.60 1.83
CA PRO A 84 5.68 5.89 2.50
C PRO A 84 6.80 4.86 2.28
N THR A 85 6.46 3.71 1.67
CA THR A 85 7.45 2.77 1.11
C THR A 85 8.39 3.48 0.13
N PHE A 86 7.87 4.42 -0.66
CA PHE A 86 8.62 5.12 -1.69
C PHE A 86 9.01 6.52 -1.22
N SER A 87 10.30 6.74 -1.02
CA SER A 87 10.84 8.08 -0.73
C SER A 87 10.90 8.92 -2.02
N VAL A 88 9.75 9.41 -2.49
CA VAL A 88 9.63 10.15 -3.76
C VAL A 88 10.49 11.41 -3.84
N THR A 89 10.98 11.93 -2.71
CA THR A 89 11.93 13.05 -2.65
C THR A 89 13.36 12.63 -2.98
N THR A 90 13.78 11.43 -2.56
CA THR A 90 15.16 10.94 -2.73
C THR A 90 15.34 10.02 -3.93
N MET A 91 14.28 9.34 -4.38
CA MET A 91 14.33 8.44 -5.52
C MET A 91 14.62 9.18 -6.83
N SER A 92 15.45 8.62 -7.70
CA SER A 92 15.61 9.14 -9.07
C SER A 92 14.35 8.97 -9.91
N THR A 93 14.17 9.75 -10.98
CA THR A 93 12.99 9.61 -11.86
C THR A 93 12.90 8.21 -12.47
N PHE A 94 14.04 7.59 -12.76
CA PHE A 94 14.11 6.19 -13.22
C PHE A 94 13.59 5.21 -12.16
N GLN A 95 13.96 5.40 -10.89
CA GLN A 95 13.45 4.57 -9.79
C GLN A 95 11.95 4.74 -9.58
N ILE A 96 11.43 5.97 -9.64
CA ILE A 96 9.99 6.25 -9.52
C ILE A 96 9.23 5.59 -10.67
N LYS A 97 9.69 5.77 -11.91
CA LYS A 97 9.12 5.12 -13.10
C LYS A 97 9.12 3.60 -12.96
N ASN A 98 10.24 2.99 -12.58
CA ASN A 98 10.30 1.55 -12.36
C ASN A 98 9.36 1.07 -11.26
N ALA A 99 9.23 1.82 -10.16
CA ALA A 99 8.30 1.49 -9.08
C ALA A 99 6.85 1.53 -9.56
N ALA A 100 6.46 2.54 -10.35
CA ALA A 100 5.11 2.67 -10.88
C ALA A 100 4.77 1.58 -11.92
N LEU A 101 5.75 1.13 -12.69
CA LEU A 101 5.58 0.10 -13.72
C LEU A 101 5.62 -1.34 -13.19
N ARG A 102 6.01 -1.55 -11.93
CA ARG A 102 6.18 -2.89 -11.34
C ARG A 102 4.91 -3.72 -11.38
N PRO A 103 3.72 -3.20 -11.00
CA PRO A 103 2.50 -4.00 -11.03
C PRO A 103 2.18 -4.53 -12.43
N SER A 104 2.36 -3.73 -13.49
CA SER A 104 2.13 -4.19 -14.87
C SER A 104 3.14 -5.24 -15.33
N ARG A 105 4.37 -5.24 -14.79
CA ARG A 105 5.37 -6.28 -15.08
C ARG A 105 5.09 -7.61 -14.36
N TRP A 106 4.46 -7.56 -13.20
CA TRP A 106 4.07 -8.75 -12.45
C TRP A 106 2.63 -9.21 -12.73
N GLY A 107 1.80 -8.34 -13.30
CA GLY A 107 0.35 -8.51 -13.45
C GLY A 107 -0.13 -9.16 -14.76
N GLY A 108 0.75 -9.78 -15.55
CA GLY A 108 0.32 -10.57 -16.72
C GLY A 108 -0.59 -11.75 -16.35
N GLU A 109 -0.44 -12.26 -15.13
CA GLU A 109 -1.40 -13.14 -14.49
C GLU A 109 -2.12 -12.31 -13.42
N ARG A 110 -3.33 -11.83 -13.74
CA ARG A 110 -4.28 -11.40 -12.69
C ARG A 110 -4.37 -12.57 -11.73
N PHE A 111 -3.72 -12.48 -10.56
CA PHE A 111 -3.83 -13.50 -9.53
C PHE A 111 -5.32 -13.80 -9.38
N PRO A 112 -5.77 -15.03 -9.67
CA PRO A 112 -7.19 -15.32 -9.72
C PRO A 112 -7.77 -14.92 -8.38
N SER A 113 -8.72 -13.98 -8.42
CA SER A 113 -9.32 -13.29 -7.27
C SER A 113 -9.90 -14.23 -6.21
N THR A 114 -10.00 -15.52 -6.54
CA THR A 114 -10.43 -16.62 -5.67
C THR A 114 -9.35 -17.14 -4.73
N THR A 115 -8.09 -16.73 -4.90
CA THR A 115 -6.99 -17.10 -4.00
C THR A 115 -6.38 -15.83 -3.41
N THR A 116 -7.01 -15.30 -2.37
CA THR A 116 -6.47 -14.23 -1.49
C THR A 116 -5.21 -14.65 -0.73
N ARG A 117 -4.67 -15.84 -0.98
CA ARG A 117 -3.40 -16.26 -0.45
C ARG A 117 -2.30 -15.62 -1.29
N TRP A 118 -1.86 -14.44 -0.87
CA TRP A 118 -0.58 -13.91 -1.30
C TRP A 118 0.46 -15.05 -1.22
N PRO A 119 1.39 -15.18 -2.19
CA PRO A 119 2.36 -16.27 -2.23
C PRO A 119 3.39 -16.26 -1.06
N TYR A 120 3.16 -15.45 -0.02
CA TYR A 120 4.02 -15.26 1.15
C TYR A 120 3.92 -16.37 2.21
N ASP A 121 3.12 -17.42 2.01
CA ASP A 121 3.09 -18.55 2.96
C ASP A 121 4.31 -19.50 2.84
N ARG A 122 5.39 -19.04 2.21
CA ARG A 122 6.71 -19.64 2.43
C ARG A 122 7.32 -18.95 3.64
N SER A 123 7.10 -19.55 4.80
CA SER A 123 7.93 -19.25 5.96
C SER A 123 9.40 -19.41 5.56
N PRO A 124 10.24 -18.36 5.67
CA PRO A 124 11.65 -18.42 5.33
C PRO A 124 12.40 -19.16 6.44
N TRP A 125 12.14 -20.45 6.61
CA TRP A 125 12.98 -21.33 7.41
C TRP A 125 14.27 -21.56 6.62
N GLY A 126 15.25 -20.67 6.77
CA GLY A 126 16.45 -20.72 5.94
C GLY A 126 17.63 -19.87 6.38
N ALA A 127 17.73 -19.46 7.65
CA ALA A 127 18.99 -19.18 8.34
C ALA A 127 18.68 -18.96 9.83
N PRO A 128 19.43 -19.56 10.77
CA PRO A 128 19.34 -19.16 12.16
C PRO A 128 19.68 -17.67 12.26
N LEU A 129 18.72 -16.84 12.68
CA LEU A 129 19.06 -15.51 13.17
C LEU A 129 20.04 -15.70 14.33
N THR A 130 21.13 -14.95 14.30
CA THR A 130 22.20 -14.99 15.30
C THR A 130 21.64 -15.00 16.73
N GLU A 131 22.19 -15.87 17.57
CA GLU A 131 21.80 -16.09 18.97
C GLU A 131 21.55 -14.75 19.69
N GLY A 132 20.31 -14.53 20.13
CA GLY A 132 19.94 -13.36 20.93
C GLY A 132 18.60 -12.71 20.58
N ILE A 133 18.07 -12.93 19.37
CA ILE A 133 16.71 -12.48 19.01
C ILE A 133 15.73 -13.53 19.51
N GLN A 134 15.21 -13.33 20.72
CA GLN A 134 14.09 -14.10 21.25
C GLN A 134 12.97 -14.13 20.21
N CYS A 135 12.44 -15.34 19.98
CA CYS A 135 11.57 -15.73 18.87
C CYS A 135 10.54 -14.64 18.54
N SER A 136 10.87 -13.80 17.55
CA SER A 136 9.95 -12.79 17.04
C SER A 136 9.19 -13.41 15.88
N GLN A 137 7.88 -13.56 16.04
CA GLN A 137 7.00 -13.99 14.96
C GLN A 137 6.82 -12.83 13.99
N ILE A 138 7.03 -13.10 12.70
CA ILE A 138 6.74 -12.13 11.65
C ILE A 138 5.22 -11.98 11.58
N VAL A 139 4.73 -10.76 11.79
CA VAL A 139 3.30 -10.43 11.59
C VAL A 139 3.04 -10.25 10.10
N GLY A 140 3.91 -9.48 9.43
CA GLY A 140 3.82 -9.31 7.99
C GLY A 140 4.69 -8.16 7.47
N LEU A 141 4.95 -8.21 6.16
CA LEU A 141 5.51 -7.08 5.42
C LEU A 141 4.38 -6.11 5.05
N VAL A 142 4.60 -4.83 5.32
CA VAL A 142 3.69 -3.78 4.86
C VAL A 142 3.71 -3.76 3.33
N PRO A 143 2.55 -3.66 2.65
CA PRO A 143 2.50 -3.56 1.19
C PRO A 143 3.47 -2.50 0.65
N GLY A 144 4.38 -2.94 -0.22
CA GLY A 144 5.53 -2.15 -0.70
C GLY A 144 6.88 -2.66 -0.22
N GLY A 145 6.91 -3.41 0.89
CA GLY A 145 8.05 -4.21 1.33
C GLY A 145 9.14 -3.45 2.11
N ARG A 146 8.98 -2.14 2.36
CA ARG A 146 9.93 -1.35 3.16
C ARG A 146 9.80 -1.60 4.65
N PHE A 147 8.57 -1.73 5.16
CA PHE A 147 8.35 -1.86 6.59
C PHE A 147 7.96 -3.29 6.94
N LEU A 148 8.46 -3.77 8.08
CA LEU A 148 8.16 -5.07 8.64
C LEU A 148 7.56 -4.90 10.03
N VAL A 149 6.41 -5.52 10.27
CA VAL A 149 5.84 -5.61 11.62
C VAL A 149 6.18 -6.99 12.18
N THR A 150 6.77 -7.01 13.36
CA THR A 150 7.07 -8.23 14.11
C THR A 150 6.34 -8.23 15.44
N ARG A 151 6.16 -9.42 16.00
CA ARG A 151 5.63 -9.63 17.33
C ARG A 151 6.65 -10.42 18.14
N SER A 152 6.91 -10.00 19.37
CA SER A 152 7.67 -10.80 20.34
C SER A 152 6.75 -11.77 21.10
N CYS A 153 7.16 -13.03 21.23
CA CYS A 153 6.37 -14.06 21.92
C CYS A 153 6.29 -13.88 23.44
N ASP A 154 7.28 -13.25 24.05
CA ASP A 154 7.47 -13.15 25.50
C ASP A 154 6.64 -12.05 26.18
N ILE A 155 6.60 -10.85 25.59
CA ILE A 155 6.03 -9.64 26.24
C ILE A 155 4.92 -9.03 25.36
N VAL A 156 4.38 -9.78 24.39
CA VAL A 156 3.37 -9.32 23.42
C VAL A 156 3.64 -7.90 22.92
N THR A 157 4.89 -7.70 22.54
CA THR A 157 5.36 -6.44 22.01
C THR A 157 5.23 -6.49 20.50
N ILE A 158 4.59 -5.50 19.90
CA ILE A 158 4.58 -5.29 18.47
C ILE A 158 5.67 -4.27 18.14
N SER A 159 6.54 -4.62 17.20
CA SER A 159 7.64 -3.77 16.76
C SER A 159 7.51 -3.47 15.28
N LEU A 160 7.82 -2.24 14.90
CA LEU A 160 7.94 -1.81 13.51
C LEU A 160 9.42 -1.67 13.15
N TRP A 161 9.80 -2.23 12.00
CA TRP A 161 11.15 -2.15 11.46
C TRP A 161 11.13 -1.45 10.09
N ASP A 162 12.12 -0.59 9.84
CA ASP A 162 12.46 -0.09 8.50
C ASP A 162 13.52 -1.01 7.90
N LEU A 163 13.18 -1.69 6.81
CA LEU A 163 14.11 -2.54 6.05
C LEU A 163 14.93 -1.72 5.03
N GLY A 164 14.63 -0.44 4.89
CA GLY A 164 15.29 0.45 3.95
C GLY A 164 14.55 0.65 2.63
N VAL A 165 15.11 1.55 1.83
CA VAL A 165 14.59 1.84 0.49
C VAL A 165 15.05 0.75 -0.48
N LEU A 166 14.09 0.07 -1.09
CA LEU A 166 14.36 -0.97 -2.08
C LEU A 166 15.16 -0.40 -3.26
N GLY A 167 16.27 -1.05 -3.60
CA GLY A 167 17.14 -0.65 -4.71
C GLY A 167 18.10 0.49 -4.39
N SER A 168 18.29 0.84 -3.11
CA SER A 168 19.45 1.60 -2.65
C SER A 168 20.73 0.80 -2.92
N THR A 169 21.79 1.47 -3.38
CA THR A 169 23.13 0.88 -3.53
C THR A 169 23.76 0.56 -2.19
N ASP A 170 23.37 1.31 -1.15
CA ASP A 170 23.80 1.09 0.21
C ASP A 170 22.75 0.25 0.93
N PRO A 171 23.04 -1.02 1.25
CA PRO A 171 22.12 -1.86 2.01
C PRO A 171 22.03 -1.29 3.43
N SER A 172 20.94 -0.59 3.73
CA SER A 172 20.64 -0.20 5.09
C SER A 172 20.31 -1.45 5.90
N LEU A 173 20.97 -1.62 7.04
CA LEU A 173 20.59 -2.66 7.99
C LEU A 173 19.16 -2.42 8.49
N PRO A 174 18.35 -3.48 8.66
CA PRO A 174 17.04 -3.36 9.28
C PRO A 174 17.13 -2.62 10.61
N ARG A 175 16.34 -1.56 10.75
CA ARG A 175 16.33 -0.71 11.95
C ARG A 175 14.97 -0.79 12.62
N MET A 176 14.95 -1.17 13.90
CA MET A 176 13.73 -1.06 14.71
C MET A 176 13.41 0.43 14.88
N MET A 177 12.22 0.83 14.43
CA MET A 177 11.76 2.21 14.52
C MET A 177 11.09 2.45 15.86
N THR A 178 10.23 1.53 16.28
CA THR A 178 9.45 1.65 17.52
C THR A 178 8.87 0.31 17.93
N ALA A 179 8.45 0.23 19.20
CA ALA A 179 7.84 -0.94 19.78
C ALA A 179 6.77 -0.53 20.79
N CYS A 180 5.71 -1.32 20.89
CA CYS A 180 4.61 -1.07 21.82
C CYS A 180 4.17 -2.37 22.49
N ARG A 181 4.01 -2.32 23.81
CA ARG A 181 3.44 -3.41 24.60
C ARG A 181 1.92 -3.37 24.46
N THR A 182 1.32 -4.49 24.09
CA THR A 182 -0.12 -4.53 23.81
C THR A 182 -0.96 -5.07 24.97
N GLY A 183 -0.35 -5.65 26.00
CA GLY A 183 -1.01 -6.08 27.24
C GLY A 183 -0.04 -6.18 28.43
N ASP A 184 -0.60 -6.12 29.64
CA ASP A 184 0.16 -6.11 30.91
C ASP A 184 0.35 -7.49 31.52
N SER A 185 -0.46 -8.47 31.08
CA SER A 185 -0.44 -9.83 31.63
C SER A 185 0.46 -10.75 30.79
N ALA A 186 0.96 -11.83 31.40
CA ALA A 186 1.54 -12.95 30.69
C ALA A 186 0.47 -13.58 29.80
N VAL A 187 0.32 -13.05 28.60
CA VAL A 187 -0.61 -13.52 27.57
C VAL A 187 -0.15 -14.92 27.16
N ARG A 188 -1.10 -15.85 27.07
CA ARG A 188 -0.83 -17.20 26.57
C ARG A 188 -0.40 -17.15 25.09
N ASP A 189 0.22 -18.21 24.61
CA ASP A 189 0.89 -18.31 23.30
C ASP A 189 0.11 -17.79 22.06
N HIS A 190 -1.22 -17.64 22.15
CA HIS A 190 -2.04 -17.26 21.01
C HIS A 190 -2.28 -15.74 20.92
N CYS A 191 -1.49 -15.08 20.08
CA CYS A 191 -1.85 -13.77 19.55
C CYS A 191 -1.65 -13.74 18.03
N GLN A 192 -2.57 -13.05 17.37
CA GLN A 192 -2.56 -12.85 15.94
C GLN A 192 -2.49 -11.36 15.67
N ALA A 193 -1.85 -10.98 14.58
CA ALA A 193 -1.86 -9.60 14.14
C ALA A 193 -1.96 -9.54 12.62
N THR A 194 -2.55 -8.45 12.13
CA THR A 194 -2.70 -8.14 10.71
C THR A 194 -2.61 -6.63 10.54
N MET A 195 -2.45 -6.14 9.31
CA MET A 195 -2.25 -4.71 9.05
C MET A 195 -2.93 -4.26 7.78
N CYS A 196 -3.26 -2.97 7.71
CA CYS A 196 -3.69 -2.32 6.49
C CYS A 196 -3.24 -0.86 6.44
N ALA A 197 -2.98 -0.34 5.24
CA ALA A 197 -2.86 1.09 5.02
C ALA A 197 -4.24 1.74 5.23
N ALA A 198 -4.33 2.72 6.12
CA ALA A 198 -5.57 3.48 6.36
C ALA A 198 -5.59 4.83 5.65
N SER A 199 -4.40 5.40 5.38
CA SER A 199 -4.20 6.58 4.54
C SER A 199 -2.83 6.51 3.89
N ASP A 200 -2.45 7.57 3.18
CA ASP A 200 -1.13 7.71 2.56
C ASP A 200 0.02 7.83 3.57
N GLN A 201 -0.27 8.02 4.85
CA GLN A 201 0.75 8.16 5.92
C GLN A 201 0.52 7.20 7.08
N ILE A 202 -0.68 6.64 7.18
CA ILE A 202 -1.13 5.90 8.36
C ILE A 202 -1.20 4.40 8.05
N LEU A 203 -0.46 3.63 8.84
CA LEU A 203 -0.61 2.18 8.92
C LEU A 203 -1.42 1.84 10.17
N ARG A 204 -2.42 0.96 9.98
CA ARG A 204 -3.16 0.36 11.09
C ARG A 204 -2.75 -1.07 11.29
N VAL A 205 -2.56 -1.45 12.54
CA VAL A 205 -2.20 -2.81 12.96
C VAL A 205 -3.28 -3.31 13.90
N LEU A 206 -3.99 -4.36 13.50
CA LEU A 206 -4.91 -5.07 14.37
C LEU A 206 -4.15 -6.16 15.10
N VAL A 207 -4.28 -6.20 16.42
CA VAL A 207 -3.67 -7.20 17.29
C VAL A 207 -4.79 -7.88 18.06
N VAL A 208 -4.86 -9.21 18.02
CA VAL A 208 -5.83 -10.02 18.75
C VAL A 208 -5.08 -10.87 19.76
N LEU A 209 -5.37 -10.65 21.04
CA LEU A 209 -4.70 -11.27 22.18
C LEU A 209 -5.65 -12.24 22.88
N CYS A 210 -5.17 -13.43 23.22
CA CYS A 210 -5.89 -14.35 24.11
C CYS A 210 -5.59 -13.98 25.58
N THR A 211 -6.55 -13.41 26.30
CA THR A 211 -6.38 -12.95 27.69
C THR A 211 -6.84 -13.95 28.74
N GLY A 212 -7.59 -14.98 28.34
CA GLY A 212 -8.10 -16.06 29.20
C GLY A 212 -8.46 -17.30 28.38
N ASP A 213 -9.13 -18.29 28.98
CA ASP A 213 -9.49 -19.53 28.27
C ASP A 213 -10.47 -19.30 27.09
N ALA A 214 -11.33 -18.29 27.20
CA ALA A 214 -12.32 -17.93 26.18
C ALA A 214 -12.51 -16.41 26.07
N GLU A 215 -11.51 -15.63 26.49
CA GLU A 215 -11.50 -14.16 26.40
C GLU A 215 -10.40 -13.71 25.44
N TYR A 216 -10.79 -12.86 24.49
CA TYR A 216 -9.90 -12.23 23.55
C TYR A 216 -9.99 -10.70 23.65
N LEU A 217 -8.86 -10.03 23.48
CA LEU A 217 -8.75 -8.58 23.36
C LEU A 217 -8.25 -8.23 21.97
N ALA A 218 -9.10 -7.62 21.15
CA ALA A 218 -8.73 -7.04 19.88
C ALA A 218 -8.37 -5.56 20.07
N LYS A 219 -7.17 -5.15 19.67
CA LYS A 219 -6.70 -3.76 19.67
C LYS A 219 -6.38 -3.30 18.26
N VAL A 220 -6.82 -2.10 17.91
CA VAL A 220 -6.42 -1.43 16.67
C VAL A 220 -5.41 -0.35 17.02
N LEU A 221 -4.18 -0.56 16.58
CA LEU A 221 -3.09 0.40 16.73
C LEU A 221 -2.94 1.20 15.45
N HIS A 222 -2.53 2.45 15.61
CA HIS A 222 -2.18 3.38 14.54
C HIS A 222 -0.71 3.74 14.67
N ILE A 223 0.03 3.73 13.56
CA ILE A 223 1.36 4.32 13.46
C ILE A 223 1.52 5.13 12.17
N GLU A 224 2.32 6.21 12.23
CA GLU A 224 2.81 6.97 11.08
C GLU A 224 4.30 6.67 10.87
N PRO A 225 4.68 5.70 10.02
CA PRO A 225 6.07 5.24 9.89
C PRO A 225 7.04 6.31 9.39
N SER A 226 6.56 7.32 8.67
CA SER A 226 7.41 8.42 8.17
C SER A 226 7.42 9.66 9.06
N GLY A 227 6.76 9.61 10.22
CA GLY A 227 6.90 10.65 11.24
C GLY A 227 8.32 10.71 11.81
N GLU A 228 8.69 11.86 12.37
CA GLU A 228 10.01 12.07 12.99
C GLU A 228 10.25 11.09 14.15
N ASN A 229 9.20 10.78 14.91
CA ASN A 229 9.21 9.84 16.02
C ASN A 229 8.02 8.88 15.90
N PRO A 230 8.14 7.79 15.11
CA PRO A 230 7.05 6.87 14.89
C PRO A 230 6.67 6.19 16.22
N THR A 231 5.42 6.31 16.64
CA THR A 231 4.89 5.68 17.84
C THR A 231 3.57 5.00 17.55
N PHE A 232 3.34 3.84 18.14
CA PHE A 232 2.02 3.22 18.11
C PHE A 232 1.07 3.96 19.06
N VAL A 233 -0.10 4.29 18.55
CA VAL A 233 -1.21 4.90 19.29
C VAL A 233 -2.37 3.91 19.32
N ASP A 234 -2.90 3.61 20.50
CA ASP A 234 -4.11 2.80 20.64
C ASP A 234 -5.31 3.60 20.14
N VAL A 235 -6.01 3.11 19.12
CA VAL A 235 -7.17 3.76 18.53
C VAL A 235 -8.45 3.24 19.15
N ALA A 236 -8.54 1.93 19.33
CA ALA A 236 -9.75 1.27 19.77
C ALA A 236 -9.44 -0.14 20.28
N SER A 237 -10.22 -0.58 21.27
CA SER A 237 -10.11 -1.91 21.86
C SER A 237 -11.49 -2.57 21.97
N LEU A 238 -11.57 -3.87 21.71
CA LEU A 238 -12.78 -4.69 21.85
C LEU A 238 -12.45 -5.96 22.61
N ARG A 239 -13.17 -6.19 23.72
CA ARG A 239 -13.13 -7.46 24.45
C ARG A 239 -14.22 -8.40 23.94
N ILE A 240 -13.84 -9.66 23.74
CA ILE A 240 -14.69 -10.71 23.19
C ILE A 240 -14.64 -11.88 24.15
N THR A 241 -15.79 -12.25 24.68
CA THR A 241 -15.96 -13.35 25.63
C THR A 241 -16.71 -14.51 24.98
N ASN A 242 -16.59 -15.71 25.56
CA ASN A 242 -17.35 -16.90 25.18
C ASN A 242 -17.01 -17.40 23.76
N GLN A 243 -15.74 -17.26 23.35
CA GLN A 243 -15.24 -17.91 22.13
C GLN A 243 -14.56 -19.22 22.54
N GLU A 244 -15.28 -20.34 22.44
CA GLU A 244 -14.73 -21.67 22.72
C GLU A 244 -13.76 -22.15 21.63
N SER A 245 -13.84 -21.54 20.44
CA SER A 245 -12.97 -21.85 19.31
C SER A 245 -11.97 -20.73 19.04
N GLY A 246 -10.76 -21.12 18.62
CA GLY A 246 -9.73 -20.18 18.21
C GLY A 246 -10.22 -19.24 17.12
N ILE A 247 -9.86 -17.96 17.24
CA ILE A 247 -10.15 -16.95 16.22
C ILE A 247 -9.29 -17.26 14.98
N ARG A 248 -9.91 -17.31 13.81
CA ARG A 248 -9.23 -17.41 12.50
C ARG A 248 -8.47 -16.11 12.21
N PRO A 249 -7.48 -16.11 11.29
CA PRO A 249 -6.73 -14.91 10.93
C PRO A 249 -7.64 -13.69 10.76
N PRO A 250 -7.49 -12.66 11.61
CA PRO A 250 -8.38 -11.52 11.57
C PRO A 250 -8.11 -10.68 10.33
N LEU A 251 -9.11 -9.90 9.90
CA LEU A 251 -8.99 -9.00 8.77
C LEU A 251 -9.29 -7.57 9.21
N ILE A 252 -8.47 -6.62 8.78
CA ILE A 252 -8.72 -5.19 8.95
C ILE A 252 -8.75 -4.51 7.58
N ARG A 253 -9.77 -3.68 7.35
CA ARG A 253 -9.89 -2.87 6.13
C ARG A 253 -10.61 -1.57 6.44
N ARG A 254 -9.98 -0.44 6.11
CA ARG A 254 -10.51 0.90 6.44
C ARG A 254 -10.82 0.98 7.93
N ASN A 255 -12.07 1.26 8.32
CA ASN A 255 -12.53 1.36 9.71
C ASN A 255 -13.19 0.08 10.24
N HIS A 256 -13.11 -1.02 9.49
CA HIS A 256 -13.78 -2.27 9.83
C HIS A 256 -12.76 -3.35 10.16
N VAL A 257 -13.09 -4.13 11.17
CA VAL A 257 -12.39 -5.34 11.59
C VAL A 257 -13.37 -6.51 11.45
N ILE A 258 -12.93 -7.58 10.81
CA ILE A 258 -13.65 -8.85 10.75
C ILE A 258 -12.88 -9.86 11.57
N LEU A 259 -13.54 -10.41 12.58
CA LEU A 259 -13.06 -11.51 13.39
C LEU A 259 -13.96 -12.69 13.10
N SER A 260 -13.38 -13.84 12.82
CA SER A 260 -14.16 -15.06 12.58
C SER A 260 -13.66 -16.18 13.47
N SER A 261 -14.58 -16.98 13.96
CA SER A 261 -14.32 -18.25 14.61
C SER A 261 -15.07 -19.35 13.86
N ASN A 262 -15.10 -20.57 14.39
CA ASN A 262 -15.83 -21.65 13.74
C ASN A 262 -17.35 -21.48 13.85
N GLN A 263 -17.82 -20.79 14.90
CA GLN A 263 -19.24 -20.66 15.22
C GLN A 263 -19.77 -19.23 15.02
N SER A 264 -18.90 -18.25 14.76
CA SER A 264 -19.35 -16.86 14.63
C SER A 264 -18.46 -16.02 13.73
N VAL A 265 -19.07 -14.98 13.17
CA VAL A 265 -18.37 -13.88 12.50
C VAL A 265 -18.77 -12.59 13.20
N LEU A 266 -17.79 -11.75 13.51
CA LEU A 266 -17.97 -10.43 14.09
C LEU A 266 -17.44 -9.38 13.12
N LEU A 267 -18.26 -8.39 12.80
CA LEU A 267 -17.88 -7.17 12.11
C LEU A 267 -17.86 -6.03 13.11
N TRP A 268 -16.69 -5.44 13.32
CA TRP A 268 -16.48 -4.32 14.24
C TRP A 268 -16.10 -3.07 13.45
N ASP A 269 -16.97 -2.06 13.45
CA ASP A 269 -16.60 -0.70 13.07
C ASP A 269 -16.01 0.00 14.29
N TYR A 270 -14.70 -0.01 14.37
CA TYR A 270 -13.97 0.50 15.53
C TYR A 270 -13.90 2.03 15.55
N SER A 271 -14.25 2.72 14.46
CA SER A 271 -14.28 4.18 14.43
C SER A 271 -15.46 4.76 15.21
N ILE A 272 -16.55 4.00 15.29
CA ILE A 272 -17.78 4.38 16.02
C ILE A 272 -18.13 3.39 17.15
N GLY A 273 -17.27 2.40 17.41
CA GLY A 273 -17.45 1.40 18.46
C GLY A 273 -18.64 0.45 18.23
N ARG A 274 -19.09 0.23 16.99
CA ARG A 274 -20.25 -0.65 16.70
C ARG A 274 -19.81 -2.05 16.31
N VAL A 275 -20.50 -3.05 16.85
CA VAL A 275 -20.24 -4.46 16.56
C VAL A 275 -21.53 -5.12 16.05
N ALA A 276 -21.41 -5.85 14.94
CA ALA A 276 -22.42 -6.76 14.43
C ALA A 276 -21.86 -8.19 14.47
N GLY A 277 -22.71 -9.17 14.75
CA GLY A 277 -22.31 -10.57 14.87
C GLY A 277 -23.31 -11.51 14.22
N TRP A 278 -22.80 -12.61 13.67
CA TRP A 278 -23.59 -13.68 13.07
C TRP A 278 -23.11 -15.02 13.62
N ALA A 279 -24.05 -15.90 13.93
CA ALA A 279 -23.75 -17.30 14.18
C ALA A 279 -23.52 -18.01 12.83
N VAL A 280 -22.48 -18.82 12.76
CA VAL A 280 -22.22 -19.72 11.63
C VAL A 280 -22.85 -21.06 12.00
N PRO A 281 -23.86 -21.54 11.24
CA PRO A 281 -24.44 -22.86 11.49
C PRO A 281 -23.35 -23.92 11.40
N GLU A 282 -23.31 -24.85 12.35
CA GLU A 282 -22.46 -26.02 12.21
C GLU A 282 -22.92 -26.81 10.98
N ALA A 283 -21.97 -27.29 10.16
CA ALA A 283 -22.27 -27.95 8.89
C ALA A 283 -23.13 -29.23 9.02
N SER A 284 -23.42 -29.67 10.25
CA SER A 284 -24.26 -30.83 10.58
C SER A 284 -25.73 -30.52 10.81
N GLU A 285 -26.15 -29.25 10.89
CA GLU A 285 -27.55 -28.87 11.12
C GLU A 285 -28.15 -28.14 9.90
N GLU A 286 -29.37 -28.49 9.51
CA GLU A 286 -30.11 -27.81 8.44
C GLU A 286 -30.16 -26.29 8.69
N PRO A 287 -30.02 -25.45 7.64
CA PRO A 287 -29.79 -24.02 7.80
C PRO A 287 -31.04 -23.28 8.31
N ALA A 288 -31.10 -23.03 9.63
CA ALA A 288 -32.00 -22.05 10.23
C ALA A 288 -31.28 -20.69 10.35
N CYS A 289 -31.51 -19.80 9.39
CA CYS A 289 -30.89 -18.46 9.38
C CYS A 289 -31.55 -17.56 10.44
N SER A 290 -30.89 -17.33 11.58
CA SER A 290 -31.33 -16.32 12.56
C SER A 290 -30.23 -15.29 12.80
N ALA A 291 -30.50 -14.02 12.47
CA ALA A 291 -29.63 -12.90 12.79
C ALA A 291 -30.11 -12.28 14.11
N LYS A 292 -29.33 -12.42 15.19
CA LYS A 292 -29.60 -11.74 16.47
C LYS A 292 -28.67 -10.53 16.59
N TRP A 293 -29.26 -9.34 16.67
CA TRP A 293 -28.54 -8.10 16.95
C TRP A 293 -28.35 -7.97 18.47
N GLN A 294 -27.11 -8.03 18.95
CA GLN A 294 -26.77 -7.58 20.30
C GLN A 294 -25.74 -6.45 20.19
N ALA A 295 -26.22 -5.21 20.23
CA ALA A 295 -25.36 -4.05 20.42
C ALA A 295 -25.02 -3.96 21.92
N ARG A 296 -23.82 -4.36 22.31
CA ARG A 296 -23.25 -3.99 23.61
C ARG A 296 -22.36 -2.77 23.40
N HIS A 297 -22.80 -1.61 23.88
CA HIS A 297 -21.97 -0.42 23.96
C HIS A 297 -20.88 -0.67 25.01
N VAL A 298 -19.61 -0.73 24.58
CA VAL A 298 -18.47 -0.62 25.50
C VAL A 298 -17.92 0.78 25.28
N SER A 299 -18.21 1.69 26.20
CA SER A 299 -17.61 3.02 26.23
C SER A 299 -16.12 2.89 26.57
N SER A 300 -15.26 3.40 25.68
CA SER A 300 -13.84 3.63 26.01
C SER A 300 -13.74 4.75 27.05
N ALA A 301 -12.95 4.51 28.10
CA ALA A 301 -12.51 5.55 29.04
C ALA A 301 -11.45 6.44 28.38
#